data_AF-A0AAN0VIJ4-F1
#
_entry.id   AF-A0AAN0VIJ4-F1
#
_cell.length_a   1.000
_cell.length_b   1.000
_cell.length_c   1.000
_cell.angle_alpha   90.00
_cell.angle_beta   90.00
_cell.angle_gamma   90.00
#
_symmetry.space_group_name_H-M   'P 1'
#
loop_
_entity.id
_entity.type
_entity.pdbx_description
1 polymer ?
#
loop_
_entity_poly.entity_id
_entity_poly.type
_entity_poly.pdbx_seq_one_letter_code
_entity_poly.pdbx_strand_id
1 'polypeptide(L)'
;MHGYSAQFFDLSPLRVFDRPVLELGRFAIDPQRGNSDIFRLAWGVVTQLVDQNNVSFLFGCSSFAGTQPQTHSAGFRYLCRNDHIAPHSWRPVFHGGYRLAQALEDHKDGGAPNLPPLLQAYLGLGGKVSDHAVIDPDLGTTLLFTGLNVAQVPQKRAQRLRAIFAAH
;
A
#
# COMPACT_ATOMS: atom_id res chain seq x y z
N MET A 1 -9.29 -1.12 -16.39
CA MET A 1 -7.94 -1.06 -15.79
C MET A 1 -7.33 -2.43 -15.99
N HIS A 2 -6.20 -2.51 -16.69
CA HIS A 2 -5.47 -3.76 -16.91
C HIS A 2 -4.06 -3.54 -16.37
N GLY A 3 -3.79 -4.09 -15.19
CA GLY A 3 -2.58 -3.84 -14.42
C GLY A 3 -2.33 -4.98 -13.43
N TYR A 4 -1.23 -4.94 -12.69
CA TYR A 4 -0.82 -6.06 -11.84
C TYR A 4 -1.84 -6.33 -10.71
N SER A 5 -2.32 -5.28 -10.05
CA SER A 5 -3.35 -5.38 -9.01
C SER A 5 -4.65 -5.96 -9.56
N ALA A 6 -4.99 -5.68 -10.83
CA ALA A 6 -6.20 -6.19 -11.48
C ALA A 6 -6.17 -7.71 -11.73
N GLN A 7 -5.00 -8.36 -11.59
CA GLN A 7 -4.88 -9.82 -11.67
C GLN A 7 -5.42 -10.51 -10.40
N PHE A 8 -5.44 -9.79 -9.27
CA PHE A 8 -5.81 -10.34 -7.97
C PHE A 8 -7.08 -9.71 -7.38
N PHE A 9 -7.41 -8.49 -7.80
CA PHE A 9 -8.48 -7.69 -7.21
C PHE A 9 -9.43 -7.16 -8.28
N ASP A 10 -10.74 -7.15 -7.98
CA ASP A 10 -11.66 -6.35 -8.79
C ASP A 10 -11.56 -4.88 -8.37
N LEU A 11 -11.02 -4.07 -9.30
CA LEU A 11 -10.79 -2.65 -9.14
C LEU A 11 -11.99 -1.78 -9.55
N SER A 12 -13.14 -2.38 -9.85
CA SER A 12 -14.38 -1.66 -10.19
C SER A 12 -14.76 -0.54 -9.19
N PRO A 13 -14.52 -0.65 -7.87
CA PRO A 13 -14.82 0.43 -6.91
C PRO A 13 -13.99 1.70 -7.11
N LEU A 14 -12.81 1.62 -7.75
CA LEU A 14 -11.97 2.80 -8.02
C LEU A 14 -12.61 3.78 -9.01
N ARG A 15 -13.71 3.39 -9.67
CA ARG A 15 -14.52 4.28 -10.53
C ARG A 15 -15.17 5.44 -9.75
N VAL A 16 -15.16 5.40 -8.41
CA VAL A 16 -15.60 6.53 -7.58
C VAL A 16 -14.72 7.76 -7.74
N PHE A 17 -13.48 7.60 -8.21
CA PHE A 17 -12.58 8.71 -8.50
C PHE A 17 -12.85 9.26 -9.90
N ASP A 18 -13.13 10.55 -9.96
CA ASP A 18 -13.43 11.32 -11.18
C ASP A 18 -12.18 11.81 -11.92
N ARG A 19 -11.02 11.70 -11.26
CA ARG A 19 -9.70 12.07 -11.76
C ARG A 19 -8.82 10.84 -11.96
N PRO A 20 -7.70 10.98 -12.71
CA PRO A 20 -6.80 9.87 -12.95
C PRO A 20 -6.37 9.17 -11.66
N VAL A 21 -6.31 7.84 -11.74
CA VAL A 21 -5.72 7.00 -10.69
C VAL A 21 -4.45 6.36 -11.23
N LEU A 22 -3.44 6.24 -10.38
CA LEU A 22 -2.12 5.75 -10.76
C LEU A 22 -1.85 4.42 -10.05
N GLU A 23 -1.58 3.37 -10.82
CA GLU A 23 -1.01 2.15 -10.26
C GLU A 23 0.50 2.32 -10.09
N LEU A 24 0.98 2.13 -8.87
CA LEU A 24 2.39 2.07 -8.55
C LEU A 24 2.82 0.60 -8.47
N GLY A 25 3.70 0.21 -9.40
CA GLY A 25 4.27 -1.12 -9.44
C GLY A 25 5.31 -1.38 -8.33
N ARG A 26 6.16 -2.38 -8.56
CA ARG A 26 7.14 -2.83 -7.57
C ARG A 26 8.25 -1.81 -7.32
N PHE A 27 8.49 -1.52 -6.04
CA PHE A 27 9.73 -0.88 -5.58
C PHE A 27 10.75 -1.97 -5.25
N ALA A 28 11.81 -2.06 -6.05
CA ALA A 28 12.96 -2.91 -5.75
C ALA A 28 14.17 -2.00 -5.50
N ILE A 29 14.78 -2.14 -4.32
CA ILE A 29 16.02 -1.44 -3.99
C ILE A 29 17.10 -2.52 -3.92
N ASP A 30 18.19 -2.29 -4.63
CA ASP A 30 19.38 -3.13 -4.54
C ASP A 30 19.95 -3.05 -3.10
N PRO A 31 19.98 -4.16 -2.34
CA PRO A 31 20.43 -4.15 -0.96
C PRO A 31 21.90 -3.74 -0.81
N GLN A 32 22.72 -3.83 -1.86
CA GLN A 32 24.12 -3.38 -1.83
C GLN A 32 24.26 -1.87 -2.03
N ARG A 33 23.24 -1.20 -2.58
CA ARG A 33 23.20 0.25 -2.71
C ARG A 33 22.58 0.85 -1.46
N GLY A 34 23.37 0.90 -0.38
CA GLY A 34 23.00 1.34 0.97
C GLY A 34 22.67 2.84 1.13
N ASN A 35 22.06 3.48 0.14
CA ASN A 35 21.64 4.87 0.25
C ASN A 35 20.19 4.96 0.75
N SER A 36 20.04 5.35 2.01
CA SER A 36 18.74 5.59 2.68
C SER A 36 17.85 6.59 1.95
N ASP A 37 18.43 7.48 1.13
CA ASP A 37 17.68 8.49 0.41
C ASP A 37 17.02 7.97 -0.87
N ILE A 38 17.41 6.81 -1.42
CA ILE A 38 16.83 6.28 -2.67
C ILE A 38 15.30 6.15 -2.55
N PHE A 39 14.82 5.62 -1.43
CA PHE A 39 13.40 5.46 -1.20
C PHE A 39 12.69 6.82 -1.10
N ARG A 40 13.31 7.79 -0.42
CA ARG A 40 12.78 9.15 -0.32
C ARG A 40 12.72 9.83 -1.69
N LEU A 41 13.80 9.77 -2.48
CA LEU A 41 13.88 10.32 -3.83
C LEU A 41 12.81 9.72 -4.74
N ALA A 42 12.63 8.41 -4.69
CA ALA A 42 11.62 7.72 -5.49
C ALA A 42 10.20 8.18 -5.13
N TRP A 43 9.88 8.38 -3.85
CA TRP A 43 8.60 8.99 -3.44
C TRP A 43 8.48 10.46 -3.86
N GLY A 44 9.58 11.21 -3.96
CA GLY A 44 9.61 12.53 -4.57
C GLY A 44 9.21 12.50 -6.04
N VAL A 45 9.73 11.54 -6.82
CA VAL A 45 9.39 11.37 -8.24
C VAL A 45 7.93 10.98 -8.41
N VAL A 46 7.45 10.04 -7.59
CA VAL A 46 6.02 9.68 -7.55
C VAL A 46 5.16 10.90 -7.25
N THR A 47 5.57 11.76 -6.31
CA THR A 47 4.83 12.99 -5.98
C THR A 47 4.76 13.94 -7.18
N GLN A 48 5.86 14.11 -7.93
CA GLN A 48 5.84 14.91 -9.16
C GLN A 48 4.90 14.33 -10.21
N LEU A 49 4.91 13.01 -10.42
CA LEU A 49 3.99 12.34 -11.35
C LEU A 49 2.53 12.56 -10.95
N VAL A 50 2.23 12.48 -9.65
CA VAL A 50 0.89 12.73 -9.11
C VAL A 50 0.43 14.15 -9.40
N ASP A 51 1.28 15.13 -9.12
CA ASP A 51 0.96 16.54 -9.33
C ASP A 51 0.81 16.87 -10.83
N GLN A 52 1.74 16.41 -11.66
CA GLN A 52 1.76 16.67 -13.12
C GLN A 52 0.56 16.05 -13.84
N ASN A 53 0.09 14.89 -13.39
CA ASN A 53 -1.02 14.17 -14.03
C ASN A 53 -2.36 14.37 -13.29
N ASN A 54 -2.41 15.29 -12.31
CA ASN A 54 -3.59 15.55 -11.49
C ASN A 54 -4.24 14.27 -10.93
N VAL A 55 -3.40 13.35 -10.45
CA VAL A 55 -3.83 12.05 -9.92
C VAL A 55 -4.57 12.27 -8.61
N SER A 56 -5.76 11.68 -8.47
CA SER A 56 -6.54 11.72 -7.22
C SER A 56 -6.30 10.52 -6.31
N PHE A 57 -5.81 9.41 -6.86
CA PHE A 57 -5.62 8.19 -6.11
C PHE A 57 -4.40 7.40 -6.62
N LEU A 58 -3.52 6.99 -5.70
CA LEU A 58 -2.49 6.00 -5.99
C LEU A 58 -2.91 4.65 -5.43
N PHE A 59 -2.58 3.57 -6.13
CA PHE A 59 -2.81 2.23 -5.63
C PHE A 59 -1.74 1.25 -6.09
N GLY A 60 -1.72 0.07 -5.49
CA GLY A 60 -0.87 -1.04 -5.90
C GLY A 60 -0.96 -2.17 -4.89
N CYS A 61 0.05 -3.03 -4.88
CA CYS A 61 0.16 -4.14 -3.93
C CYS A 61 1.32 -3.90 -2.97
N SER A 62 1.05 -3.98 -1.66
CA SER A 62 2.11 -4.14 -0.66
C SER A 62 2.29 -5.62 -0.34
N SER A 63 3.50 -6.13 -0.55
CA SER A 63 3.81 -7.54 -0.43
C SER A 63 4.51 -7.88 0.89
N PHE A 64 3.98 -8.85 1.61
CA PHE A 64 4.67 -9.55 2.68
C PHE A 64 5.39 -10.78 2.09
N ALA A 65 6.59 -11.08 2.57
CA ALA A 65 7.36 -12.23 2.09
C ALA A 65 6.74 -13.54 2.61
N GLY A 66 6.54 -14.51 1.72
CA GLY A 66 5.93 -15.80 2.03
C GLY A 66 4.46 -15.90 1.63
N THR A 67 4.00 -17.14 1.45
CA THR A 67 2.65 -17.49 0.98
C THR A 67 1.74 -18.00 2.11
N GLN A 68 2.12 -17.74 3.36
CA GLN A 68 1.39 -18.17 4.55
C GLN A 68 0.88 -16.94 5.33
N PRO A 69 -0.31 -16.41 5.01
CA PRO A 69 -0.83 -15.17 5.60
C PRO A 69 -0.86 -15.16 7.14
N GLN A 70 -1.13 -16.32 7.76
CA GLN A 70 -1.15 -16.50 9.21
C GLN A 70 0.17 -16.12 9.90
N THR A 71 1.31 -16.22 9.20
CA THR A 71 2.63 -15.83 9.74
C THR A 71 2.78 -14.31 9.88
N HIS A 72 1.89 -13.53 9.25
CA HIS A 72 1.88 -12.06 9.30
C HIS A 72 0.80 -11.51 10.26
N SER A 73 0.24 -12.35 11.13
CA SER A 73 -0.88 -11.99 12.02
C SER A 73 -0.63 -10.74 12.87
N ALA A 74 0.59 -10.54 13.36
CA ALA A 74 0.96 -9.32 14.09
C ALA A 74 0.79 -8.04 13.25
N GLY A 75 1.21 -8.07 11.98
CA GLY A 75 1.02 -6.97 11.04
C GLY A 75 -0.46 -6.75 10.72
N PHE A 76 -1.20 -7.82 10.47
CA PHE A 76 -2.64 -7.74 10.16
C PHE A 76 -3.47 -7.22 11.34
N ARG A 77 -3.17 -7.63 12.58
CA ARG A 77 -3.76 -7.07 13.80
C ARG A 77 -3.48 -5.58 13.92
N TYR A 78 -2.23 -5.18 13.69
CA TYR A 78 -1.86 -3.76 13.72
C TYR A 78 -2.70 -2.95 12.71
N LEU A 79 -2.83 -3.44 11.47
CA LEU A 79 -3.62 -2.77 10.43
C LEU A 79 -5.10 -2.64 10.83
N CYS A 80 -5.68 -3.70 11.40
CA CYS A 80 -7.08 -3.67 11.83
C CYS A 80 -7.31 -2.72 13.03
N ARG A 81 -6.41 -2.72 14.03
CA ARG A 81 -6.56 -1.95 15.27
C ARG A 81 -6.28 -0.45 15.10
N ASN A 82 -5.49 -0.06 14.10
CA ASN A 82 -5.06 1.33 13.89
C ASN A 82 -5.80 2.01 12.74
N ASP A 83 -7.01 1.55 12.42
CA ASP A 83 -7.82 2.11 11.33
C ASP A 83 -7.03 2.19 10.02
N HIS A 84 -6.34 1.12 9.62
CA HIS A 84 -5.65 1.08 8.33
C HIS A 84 -6.44 0.35 7.24
N ILE A 85 -7.66 -0.09 7.54
CA ILE A 85 -8.53 -0.73 6.55
C ILE A 85 -9.23 0.34 5.71
N ALA A 86 -9.16 0.20 4.38
CA ALA A 86 -9.77 1.08 3.40
C ALA A 86 -11.29 1.14 3.59
N PRO A 87 -11.98 2.29 3.43
CA PRO A 87 -13.45 2.32 3.43
C PRO A 87 -14.04 1.56 2.24
N HIS A 88 -15.27 1.08 2.39
CA HIS A 88 -15.98 0.30 1.36
C HIS A 88 -16.15 1.04 0.03
N SER A 89 -16.13 2.38 0.02
CA SER A 89 -16.34 3.18 -1.19
C SER A 89 -15.29 2.96 -2.28
N TRP A 90 -14.08 2.55 -1.91
CA TRP A 90 -13.00 2.28 -2.87
C TRP A 90 -12.21 1.00 -2.58
N ARG A 91 -12.50 0.30 -1.48
CA ARG A 91 -11.88 -1.00 -1.19
C ARG A 91 -12.18 -1.97 -2.34
N PRO A 92 -11.17 -2.68 -2.87
CA PRO A 92 -11.41 -3.63 -3.96
C PRO A 92 -12.34 -4.77 -3.53
N VAL A 93 -13.01 -5.36 -4.51
CA VAL A 93 -13.81 -6.58 -4.31
C VAL A 93 -12.92 -7.82 -4.49
N PHE A 94 -13.20 -8.83 -3.68
CA PHE A 94 -12.42 -10.06 -3.61
C PHE A 94 -13.23 -11.28 -4.02
N HIS A 95 -12.56 -12.21 -4.71
CA HIS A 95 -13.10 -13.53 -5.08
C HIS A 95 -12.43 -14.66 -4.28
N GLY A 96 -12.00 -14.37 -3.05
CA GLY A 96 -11.23 -15.28 -2.19
C GLY A 96 -10.05 -14.58 -1.53
N GLY A 97 -9.46 -15.22 -0.51
CA GLY A 97 -8.30 -14.70 0.22
C GLY A 97 -8.40 -14.86 1.74
N TYR A 98 -7.35 -14.44 2.44
CA TYR A 98 -7.28 -14.47 3.89
C TYR A 98 -7.84 -13.18 4.49
N ARG A 99 -8.92 -13.27 5.29
CA ARG A 99 -9.47 -12.11 6.00
C ARG A 99 -8.50 -11.66 7.09
N LEU A 100 -8.05 -10.41 7.05
CA LEU A 100 -7.13 -9.86 8.05
C LEU A 100 -7.74 -9.91 9.46
N ALA A 101 -9.07 -9.78 9.56
CA ALA A 101 -9.78 -9.89 10.83
C ALA A 101 -9.59 -11.25 11.54
N GLN A 102 -9.28 -12.33 10.83
CA GLN A 102 -8.96 -13.63 11.45
C GLN A 102 -7.74 -13.52 12.38
N ALA A 103 -6.82 -12.59 12.11
CA ALA A 103 -5.68 -12.35 12.98
C ALA A 103 -6.08 -11.77 14.35
N LEU A 104 -7.28 -11.17 14.48
CA LEU A 104 -7.79 -10.64 15.75
C LEU A 104 -8.31 -11.74 16.69
N GLU A 105 -8.67 -12.90 16.14
CA GLU A 105 -9.15 -14.07 16.89
C GLU A 105 -7.98 -14.82 17.55
N ASP A 106 -6.76 -14.63 17.05
CA ASP A 106 -5.56 -15.21 17.64
C ASP A 106 -5.13 -14.41 18.88
N HIS A 107 -5.31 -15.01 20.06
CA HIS A 107 -4.96 -14.45 21.37
C HIS A 107 -3.48 -14.55 21.72
N LYS A 108 -2.62 -15.11 20.84
CA LYS A 108 -1.18 -15.14 21.09
C LYS A 108 -0.62 -13.73 21.15
N ASP A 109 0.11 -13.44 22.23
CA ASP A 109 0.76 -12.15 22.46
C ASP A 109 1.61 -11.77 21.24
N GLY A 110 1.20 -10.65 20.62
CA GLY A 110 1.70 -10.25 19.33
C GLY A 110 3.07 -9.60 19.44
N GLY A 111 4.09 -10.25 18.89
CA GLY A 111 5.35 -9.58 18.58
C GLY A 111 5.14 -8.31 17.75
N ALA A 112 6.19 -7.49 17.65
CA ALA A 112 6.14 -6.24 16.91
C ALA A 112 5.66 -6.46 15.46
N PRO A 113 4.78 -5.60 14.92
CA PRO A 113 4.30 -5.75 13.55
C PRO A 113 5.46 -5.58 12.57
N ASN A 114 5.74 -6.63 11.80
CA ASN A 114 6.72 -6.57 10.72
C ASN A 114 6.02 -6.15 9.43
N LEU A 115 5.90 -4.84 9.20
CA LEU A 115 5.28 -4.28 8.00
C LEU A 115 6.33 -4.05 6.91
N PRO A 116 6.05 -4.39 5.64
CA PRO A 116 6.92 -4.04 4.52
C PRO A 116 7.23 -2.53 4.49
N PRO A 117 8.47 -2.09 4.19
CA PRO A 117 8.82 -0.67 4.18
C PRO A 117 7.94 0.19 3.27
N LEU A 118 7.55 -0.36 2.11
CA LEU A 118 6.63 0.31 1.19
C LEU A 118 5.25 0.53 1.84
N LEU A 119 4.71 -0.48 2.54
CA LEU A 119 3.46 -0.34 3.27
C LEU A 119 3.56 0.74 4.34
N GLN A 120 4.65 0.76 5.12
CA GLN A 120 4.86 1.80 6.14
C GLN A 120 4.83 3.22 5.56
N ALA A 121 5.41 3.42 4.37
CA ALA A 121 5.36 4.71 3.68
C ALA A 121 3.93 5.10 3.29
N TYR A 122 3.18 4.18 2.68
CA TYR A 122 1.77 4.40 2.36
C TYR A 122 0.97 4.77 3.60
N LEU A 123 1.04 3.98 4.68
CA LEU A 123 0.32 4.25 5.94
C LEU A 123 0.70 5.61 6.51
N GLY A 124 1.97 5.96 6.45
CA GLY A 124 2.45 7.27 6.86
C GLY A 124 1.81 8.42 6.06
N LEU A 125 1.55 8.22 4.79
CA LEU A 125 0.87 9.20 3.93
C LEU A 125 -0.65 9.19 4.08
N GLY A 126 -1.22 8.38 5.00
CA GLY A 126 -2.66 8.22 5.14
C GLY A 126 -3.25 7.11 4.26
N GLY A 127 -2.39 6.30 3.63
CA GLY A 127 -2.79 5.15 2.87
C GLY A 127 -3.49 4.10 3.73
N LYS A 128 -4.36 3.32 3.09
CA LYS A 128 -5.10 2.23 3.71
C LYS A 128 -4.94 0.97 2.87
N VAL A 129 -5.13 -0.18 3.51
CA VAL A 129 -5.07 -1.50 2.88
C VAL A 129 -6.45 -2.09 2.74
N SER A 130 -6.55 -3.10 1.90
CA SER A 130 -7.71 -3.95 1.83
C SER A 130 -7.84 -4.86 3.07
N ASP A 131 -9.04 -5.38 3.30
CA ASP A 131 -9.36 -6.23 4.46
C ASP A 131 -9.10 -7.73 4.23
N HIS A 132 -8.73 -8.11 3.01
CA HIS A 132 -8.23 -9.44 2.69
C HIS A 132 -6.82 -9.34 2.09
N ALA A 133 -6.06 -10.41 2.34
CA ALA A 133 -4.81 -10.71 1.68
C ALA A 133 -4.98 -11.80 0.62
N VAL A 134 -4.23 -11.70 -0.46
CA VAL A 134 -4.19 -12.66 -1.57
C VAL A 134 -2.77 -13.16 -1.75
N ILE A 135 -2.59 -14.38 -2.26
CA ILE A 135 -1.27 -14.96 -2.47
C ILE A 135 -0.86 -14.73 -3.92
N ASP A 136 0.35 -14.22 -4.12
CA ASP A 136 1.05 -14.31 -5.40
C ASP A 136 2.06 -15.48 -5.32
N PRO A 137 1.77 -16.61 -6.01
CA PRO A 137 2.64 -17.78 -5.97
C PRO A 137 3.93 -17.58 -6.77
N ASP A 138 3.92 -16.77 -7.83
CA ASP A 138 5.08 -16.55 -8.70
C ASP A 138 6.17 -15.77 -7.97
N LEU A 139 5.76 -14.89 -7.06
CA LEU A 139 6.67 -14.11 -6.22
C LEU A 139 6.88 -14.71 -4.85
N GLY A 140 6.07 -15.70 -4.47
CA GLY A 140 6.07 -16.26 -3.12
C GLY A 140 5.69 -15.23 -2.07
N THR A 141 4.67 -14.40 -2.33
CA THR A 141 4.28 -13.29 -1.44
C THR A 141 2.80 -13.31 -1.06
N THR A 142 2.49 -12.67 0.05
CA THR A 142 1.14 -12.35 0.50
C THR A 142 0.90 -10.86 0.24
N LEU A 143 -0.02 -10.55 -0.67
CA LEU A 143 -0.32 -9.21 -1.12
C LEU A 143 -1.51 -8.62 -0.35
N LEU A 144 -1.38 -7.36 0.03
CA LEU A 144 -2.51 -6.49 0.33
C LEU A 144 -2.65 -5.48 -0.80
N PHE A 145 -3.88 -5.23 -1.26
CA PHE A 145 -4.12 -4.01 -2.02
C PHE A 145 -3.90 -2.83 -1.09
N THR A 146 -3.15 -1.84 -1.55
CA THR A 146 -2.84 -0.63 -0.81
C THR A 146 -3.22 0.58 -1.65
N GLY A 147 -3.98 1.49 -1.07
CA GLY A 147 -4.48 2.69 -1.75
C GLY A 147 -4.17 3.95 -0.95
N LEU A 148 -4.01 5.06 -1.66
CA LEU A 148 -3.75 6.39 -1.11
C LEU A 148 -4.60 7.42 -1.83
N ASN A 149 -5.56 8.00 -1.11
CA ASN A 149 -6.29 9.16 -1.59
C ASN A 149 -5.40 10.41 -1.43
N VAL A 150 -5.05 11.03 -2.56
CA VAL A 150 -4.14 12.18 -2.60
C VAL A 150 -4.69 13.36 -1.79
N ALA A 151 -6.01 13.54 -1.74
CA ALA A 151 -6.65 14.58 -0.95
C ALA A 151 -6.52 14.36 0.57
N GLN A 152 -6.23 13.14 1.01
CA GLN A 152 -6.08 12.78 2.43
C GLN A 152 -4.62 12.78 2.89
N VAL A 153 -3.67 13.02 1.99
CA VAL A 153 -2.24 13.08 2.34
C VAL A 153 -2.02 14.26 3.30
N PRO A 154 -1.41 14.04 4.49
CA PRO A 154 -1.11 15.13 5.41
C PRO A 154 -0.28 16.22 4.74
N GLN A 155 -0.74 17.47 4.78
CA GLN A 155 -0.15 18.59 4.05
C GLN A 155 1.36 18.74 4.30
N LYS A 156 1.80 18.60 5.56
CA LYS A 156 3.23 18.65 5.92
C LYS A 156 4.06 17.55 5.24
N ARG A 157 3.50 16.36 5.03
CA ARG A 157 4.18 15.26 4.34
C ARG A 157 4.25 15.51 2.83
N ALA A 158 3.15 15.97 2.23
CA ALA A 158 3.13 16.35 0.81
C ALA A 158 4.15 17.47 0.52
N GLN A 159 4.21 18.51 1.35
CA GLN A 159 5.20 19.58 1.24
C GLN A 159 6.65 19.07 1.29
N ARG A 160 6.96 18.15 2.24
CA ARG A 160 8.30 17.56 2.36
C ARG A 160 8.69 16.74 1.13
N LEU A 161 7.75 16.04 0.50
CA LEU A 161 8.00 15.28 -0.71
C LEU A 161 8.22 16.20 -1.92
N ARG A 162 7.41 17.25 -2.07
CA ARG A 162 7.60 18.25 -3.13
C ARG A 162 8.92 19.01 -3.00
N ALA A 163 9.36 19.25 -1.76
CA ALA A 163 10.62 19.94 -1.48
C ALA A 163 11.87 19.13 -1.89
N ILE A 164 11.76 17.82 -2.16
CA ILE A 164 12.91 16.98 -2.54
C ILE A 164 13.60 17.51 -3.81
N PHE A 165 12.81 17.99 -4.78
CA PHE A 165 13.32 18.47 -6.07
C PHE A 165 13.10 19.96 -6.30
N ALA A 166 12.50 20.67 -5.35
CA ALA A 166 12.32 22.13 -5.43
C ALA A 166 13.60 22.93 -5.09
N ALA A 167 14.67 22.25 -4.67
CA ALA A 167 15.94 22.86 -4.29
C ALA A 167 16.96 22.94 -5.45
N HIS A 168 16.51 22.89 -6.70
CA HIS A 168 17.35 23.01 -7.90
C HIS A 168 16.80 24.07 -8.84
#